data_AF-A0AAE1NDY8-F1
#
_entry.id   AF-A0AAE1NDY8-F1
#
_cell.length_a   1.000
_cell.length_b   1.000
_cell.length_c   1.000
_cell.angle_alpha   90.00
_cell.angle_beta   90.00
_cell.angle_gamma   90.00
#
_symmetry.space_group_name_H-M   'P 1'
#
loop_
_entity.id
_entity.type
_entity.pdbx_description
1 polymer ?
#
loop_
_entity_poly.entity_id
_entity_poly.type
_entity_poly.pdbx_seq_one_letter_code
_entity_poly.pdbx_strand_id
1 'polypeptide(L)'
;MCHICDKVFTQVSNKRTHERNIHGVNLPSRPIQYKDDGRSTLVKCKECNEAYPTLNNYRHHLLVKHHIETHKTYHEFTSEKEFLAWKGSVEMDIGINYTTHAGSWKSSEGKKQIFYCRRSGEKSSTKTQDTSEKKCTEKSQGTCKLGLYCTSSMEVVKADGWIRVTFYTDHHDHELGFPNLVHMVLPKSEKDRIAGMIMQGIEHHKILERVWETSGRNRTSILEKDIENIIAACGLSVNQSRHSDDSTSVRLIAQDMKDAGELLYFKDQGQLDPQNTEIPSEEFVLAFMKEEQQLMFSEQLKNTDKLQVCMDSTHCISQYTGFQLTTLMTITDLHQGFPVAFLISSTVNTEIVKVFLDEIKDRMGVVQAQVFMSDDDPLFRNAWNATMGRKNICKHIHAVGNFLKNKSHPSKPKSPTEEIEMKQDIVCKEDSTRSQVEEQITEVKMKLPSLLSECDEMKDLDSVKALNNHLSNAYGIVHAGRTYPAQSNNLSVDTSTVLDPSNNNVVKQDRLHSTKKRKQKDEGRSLKKPNVRARQEIVESVAKSQSDISFPILSTGAICDEHNYW
;
A
#
# COMPACT_ATOMS: atom_id res chain seq x y z
N MET A 1 -31.85 -4.42 -60.70
CA MET A 1 -31.75 -5.35 -61.83
C MET A 1 -30.42 -6.11 -61.76
N CYS A 2 -30.44 -7.45 -61.83
CA CYS A 2 -29.26 -8.30 -62.00
C CYS A 2 -28.68 -8.06 -63.39
N HIS A 3 -27.35 -7.95 -63.51
CA HIS A 3 -26.70 -7.66 -64.79
C HIS A 3 -26.41 -8.92 -65.63
N ILE A 4 -26.77 -10.10 -65.12
CA ILE A 4 -26.52 -11.41 -65.77
C ILE A 4 -27.81 -12.01 -66.31
N CYS A 5 -28.94 -11.81 -65.62
CA CYS A 5 -30.24 -12.36 -66.04
C CYS A 5 -31.41 -11.36 -65.97
N ASP A 6 -31.12 -10.06 -65.88
CA ASP A 6 -32.10 -8.96 -65.88
C ASP A 6 -33.23 -9.03 -64.86
N LYS A 7 -33.18 -9.97 -63.90
CA LYS A 7 -34.14 -10.02 -62.78
C LYS A 7 -34.11 -8.73 -61.97
N VAL A 8 -35.28 -8.15 -61.74
CA VAL A 8 -35.42 -6.93 -60.95
C VAL A 8 -35.60 -7.30 -59.48
N PHE A 9 -34.85 -6.62 -58.61
CA PHE A 9 -34.90 -6.82 -57.16
C PHE A 9 -35.14 -5.46 -56.51
N THR A 10 -35.97 -5.44 -55.48
CA THR A 10 -36.28 -4.25 -54.68
C THR A 10 -35.12 -3.84 -53.76
N GLN A 11 -34.32 -4.81 -53.32
CA GLN A 11 -33.16 -4.57 -52.44
C GLN A 11 -31.87 -5.08 -53.07
N VAL A 12 -30.78 -4.32 -52.84
CA VAL A 12 -29.43 -4.64 -53.33
C VAL A 12 -28.88 -5.94 -52.70
N SER A 13 -29.25 -6.21 -51.44
CA SER A 13 -28.93 -7.47 -50.74
C SER A 13 -29.49 -8.69 -51.49
N ASN A 14 -30.77 -8.66 -51.86
CA ASN A 14 -31.44 -9.76 -52.56
C ASN A 14 -30.86 -9.98 -53.96
N LYS A 15 -30.53 -8.89 -54.68
CA LYS A 15 -29.82 -8.96 -55.97
C LYS A 15 -28.48 -9.69 -55.84
N ARG A 16 -27.67 -9.36 -54.81
CA ARG A 16 -26.36 -9.98 -54.60
C ARG A 16 -26.45 -11.44 -54.16
N THR A 17 -27.39 -11.77 -53.28
CA THR A 17 -27.65 -13.18 -52.91
C THR A 17 -28.04 -14.00 -54.13
N HIS A 18 -28.86 -13.42 -55.00
CA HIS A 18 -29.19 -14.03 -56.29
C HIS A 18 -27.97 -14.17 -57.21
N GLU A 19 -27.13 -13.13 -57.36
CA GLU A 19 -25.90 -13.19 -58.15
C GLU A 19 -24.90 -14.24 -57.62
N ARG A 20 -24.84 -14.43 -56.30
CA ARG A 20 -24.01 -15.46 -55.68
C ARG A 20 -24.58 -16.87 -55.88
N ASN A 21 -25.87 -17.05 -55.62
CA ASN A 21 -26.48 -18.39 -55.58
C ASN A 21 -26.87 -18.92 -56.96
N ILE A 22 -27.22 -18.03 -57.90
CA ILE A 22 -27.68 -18.41 -59.24
C ILE A 22 -26.57 -18.25 -60.28
N HIS A 23 -25.67 -17.27 -60.11
CA HIS A 23 -24.61 -17.00 -61.07
C HIS A 23 -23.20 -17.33 -60.56
N GLY A 24 -23.07 -17.85 -59.33
CA GLY A 24 -21.78 -18.27 -58.77
C GLY A 24 -20.77 -17.13 -58.63
N VAL A 25 -21.21 -15.87 -58.65
CA VAL A 25 -20.29 -14.72 -58.67
C VAL A 25 -19.75 -14.48 -57.27
N ASN A 26 -18.43 -14.62 -57.12
CA ASN A 26 -17.69 -14.18 -55.92
C ASN A 26 -17.57 -12.65 -55.92
N LEU A 27 -18.63 -11.98 -55.45
CA LEU A 27 -18.62 -10.53 -55.27
C LEU A 27 -17.87 -10.15 -53.99
N PRO A 28 -16.89 -9.23 -54.02
CA PRO A 28 -16.25 -8.72 -52.82
C PRO A 28 -17.27 -8.04 -51.90
N SER A 29 -17.09 -8.24 -50.59
CA SER A 29 -17.83 -7.53 -49.55
C SER A 29 -17.76 -6.03 -49.83
N ARG A 30 -18.90 -5.35 -49.89
CA ARG A 30 -18.92 -3.89 -50.10
C ARG A 30 -18.19 -3.26 -48.91
N PRO A 31 -17.30 -2.27 -49.11
CA PRO A 31 -16.97 -1.33 -48.04
C PRO A 31 -18.31 -0.74 -47.58
N ILE A 32 -18.63 -0.93 -46.31
CA ILE A 32 -19.90 -0.46 -45.79
C ILE A 32 -19.77 1.06 -45.66
N GLN A 33 -20.41 1.80 -46.56
CA GLN A 33 -20.55 3.25 -46.43
C GLN A 33 -21.62 3.52 -45.37
N TYR A 34 -21.21 3.90 -44.17
CA TYR A 34 -22.10 4.25 -43.08
C TYR A 34 -22.56 5.70 -43.20
N LYS A 35 -23.84 5.95 -42.92
CA LYS A 35 -24.34 7.31 -42.70
C LYS A 35 -23.78 7.81 -41.37
N ASP A 36 -23.31 9.05 -41.36
CA ASP A 36 -22.72 9.72 -40.19
C ASP A 36 -23.84 10.15 -39.23
N ASP A 37 -24.52 9.19 -38.61
CA ASP A 37 -25.59 9.41 -37.63
C ASP A 37 -25.11 9.30 -36.17
N GLY A 38 -23.77 9.26 -35.96
CA GLY A 38 -23.16 9.34 -34.65
C GLY A 38 -23.42 8.14 -33.73
N ARG A 39 -23.90 7.00 -34.25
CA ARG A 39 -24.07 5.74 -33.50
C ARG A 39 -23.44 4.56 -34.26
N SER A 40 -22.16 4.66 -34.55
CA SER A 40 -21.45 3.60 -35.25
C SER A 40 -21.04 2.50 -34.26
N THR A 41 -21.79 1.39 -34.21
CA THR A 41 -21.49 0.17 -33.42
C THR A 41 -20.29 -0.63 -33.95
N LEU A 42 -19.41 0.00 -34.72
CA LEU A 42 -18.35 -0.67 -35.45
C LEU A 42 -17.10 -0.86 -34.60
N VAL A 43 -16.44 -2.00 -34.84
CA VAL A 43 -15.15 -2.32 -34.27
C VAL A 43 -14.07 -1.69 -35.15
N LYS A 44 -13.35 -0.70 -34.64
CA LYS A 44 -12.26 -0.04 -35.37
C LYS A 44 -10.91 -0.67 -35.05
N CYS A 45 -10.09 -0.88 -36.06
CA CYS A 45 -8.71 -1.33 -35.92
C CYS A 45 -7.82 -0.18 -35.43
N LYS A 46 -7.06 -0.40 -34.37
CA LYS A 46 -6.14 0.62 -33.84
C LYS A 46 -4.96 0.92 -34.80
N GLU A 47 -4.50 -0.08 -35.53
CA GLU A 47 -3.32 0.00 -36.40
C GLU A 47 -3.59 0.73 -37.72
N CYS A 48 -4.79 0.58 -38.30
CA CYS A 48 -5.11 1.17 -39.61
C CYS A 48 -6.45 1.92 -39.68
N ASN A 49 -7.16 2.07 -38.55
CA ASN A 49 -8.42 2.80 -38.41
C ASN A 49 -9.58 2.33 -39.30
N GLU A 50 -9.45 1.15 -39.92
CA GLU A 50 -10.56 0.50 -40.63
C GLU A 50 -11.63 0.01 -39.66
N ALA A 51 -12.89 0.05 -40.07
CA ALA A 51 -14.04 -0.28 -39.24
C ALA A 51 -14.76 -1.55 -39.72
N TYR A 52 -15.11 -2.42 -38.78
CA TYR A 52 -15.72 -3.72 -39.03
C TYR A 52 -17.07 -3.87 -38.32
N PRO A 53 -18.05 -4.54 -38.96
CA PRO A 53 -19.38 -4.71 -38.39
C PRO A 53 -19.43 -5.75 -37.26
N THR A 54 -18.46 -6.66 -37.20
CA THR A 54 -18.42 -7.74 -36.21
C THR A 54 -17.00 -7.92 -35.70
N LEU A 55 -16.89 -8.43 -34.47
CA LEU A 55 -15.60 -8.75 -33.87
C LEU A 55 -14.86 -9.86 -34.66
N ASN A 56 -15.61 -10.78 -35.27
CA ASN A 56 -15.03 -11.83 -36.09
C ASN A 56 -14.38 -11.28 -37.38
N ASN A 57 -15.02 -10.30 -38.03
CA ASN A 57 -14.45 -9.61 -39.18
C ASN A 57 -13.20 -8.82 -38.78
N TYR A 58 -13.20 -8.22 -37.59
CA TYR A 58 -12.02 -7.52 -37.06
C TYR A 58 -10.85 -8.49 -36.84
N ARG A 59 -11.06 -9.64 -36.18
CA ARG A 59 -10.02 -10.66 -35.99
C ARG A 59 -9.47 -11.19 -37.32
N HIS A 60 -10.34 -11.42 -38.30
CA HIS A 60 -9.92 -11.83 -39.63
C HIS A 60 -9.05 -10.76 -40.31
N HIS A 61 -9.41 -9.49 -40.17
CA HIS A 61 -8.58 -8.39 -40.66
C HIS A 61 -7.22 -8.34 -39.96
N LEU A 62 -7.17 -8.49 -38.64
CA LEU A 62 -5.92 -8.54 -37.88
C LEU A 62 -5.00 -9.65 -38.41
N LEU A 63 -5.55 -10.82 -38.71
CA LEU A 63 -4.79 -11.93 -39.29
C LEU A 63 -4.28 -11.61 -40.71
N VAL A 64 -5.15 -11.11 -41.59
CA VAL A 64 -4.81 -10.96 -43.03
C VAL A 64 -3.92 -9.75 -43.28
N LYS A 65 -4.19 -8.61 -42.63
CA LYS A 65 -3.51 -7.34 -42.90
C LYS A 65 -2.37 -7.05 -41.93
N HIS A 66 -2.54 -7.47 -40.68
CA HIS A 66 -1.57 -7.18 -39.61
C HIS A 66 -0.77 -8.43 -39.20
N HIS A 67 -1.09 -9.61 -39.74
CA HIS A 67 -0.45 -10.88 -39.38
C HIS A 67 -0.52 -11.19 -37.88
N ILE A 68 -1.60 -10.71 -37.23
CA ILE A 68 -1.88 -10.92 -35.82
C ILE A 68 -2.93 -12.03 -35.70
N GLU A 69 -2.52 -13.19 -35.21
CA GLU A 69 -3.41 -14.31 -34.94
C GLU A 69 -4.02 -14.20 -33.54
N THR A 70 -5.34 -14.42 -33.44
CA THR A 70 -6.05 -14.48 -32.16
C THR A 70 -6.30 -15.92 -31.76
N HIS A 71 -5.77 -16.34 -30.62
CA HIS A 71 -5.95 -17.66 -30.05
C HIS A 71 -7.37 -17.86 -29.53
N LYS A 72 -7.87 -19.09 -29.69
CA LYS A 72 -9.17 -19.52 -29.19
C LYS A 72 -9.08 -20.89 -28.54
N THR A 73 -9.85 -21.07 -27.48
CA THR A 73 -10.01 -22.32 -26.75
C THR A 73 -11.48 -22.73 -26.72
N TYR A 74 -11.73 -24.02 -26.56
CA TYR A 74 -13.07 -24.61 -26.58
C TYR A 74 -13.34 -25.29 -25.25
N HIS A 75 -14.49 -24.99 -24.65
CA HIS A 75 -14.90 -25.53 -23.36
C HIS A 75 -16.36 -25.99 -23.42
N GLU A 76 -16.69 -27.03 -22.67
CA GLU A 76 -18.05 -27.57 -22.57
C GLU A 76 -18.40 -27.82 -21.10
N PHE A 77 -19.61 -27.44 -20.71
CA PHE A 77 -20.10 -27.53 -19.33
C PHE A 77 -21.48 -28.16 -19.30
N THR A 78 -21.78 -28.87 -18.22
CA THR A 78 -23.09 -29.54 -18.04
C THR A 78 -24.10 -28.64 -17.33
N SER A 79 -23.62 -27.62 -16.62
CA SER A 79 -24.46 -26.70 -15.86
C SER A 79 -24.00 -25.25 -15.97
N GLU A 80 -24.95 -24.33 -15.78
CA GLU A 80 -24.65 -22.89 -15.71
C GLU A 80 -23.76 -22.55 -14.51
N LYS A 81 -23.87 -23.30 -13.42
CA LYS A 81 -23.03 -23.13 -12.22
C LYS A 81 -21.56 -23.42 -12.52
N GLU A 82 -21.26 -24.51 -13.23
CA GLU A 82 -19.90 -24.86 -13.66
C GLU A 82 -19.32 -23.80 -14.59
N PHE A 83 -20.09 -23.39 -15.59
CA PHE A 83 -19.69 -22.32 -16.51
C PHE A 83 -19.35 -21.02 -15.77
N LEU A 84 -20.19 -20.58 -14.83
CA LEU A 84 -19.96 -19.35 -14.07
C LEU A 84 -18.74 -19.45 -13.14
N ALA A 85 -18.48 -20.61 -12.55
CA ALA A 85 -17.29 -20.85 -11.72
C ALA A 85 -16.01 -20.80 -12.57
N TRP A 86 -16.00 -21.50 -13.72
CA TRP A 86 -14.89 -21.46 -14.67
C TRP A 86 -14.64 -20.03 -15.18
N LYS A 87 -15.70 -19.33 -15.60
CA LYS A 87 -15.61 -17.93 -16.05
C LYS A 87 -15.01 -17.06 -14.95
N GLY A 88 -15.46 -17.22 -13.70
CA GLY A 88 -14.92 -16.49 -12.56
C GLY A 88 -13.42 -16.72 -12.35
N SER A 89 -12.95 -17.97 -12.45
CA SER A 89 -11.53 -18.31 -12.37
C SER A 89 -10.72 -17.63 -13.48
N VAL A 90 -11.17 -17.75 -14.73
CA VAL A 90 -10.51 -17.12 -15.89
C VAL A 90 -10.43 -15.60 -15.73
N GLU A 91 -11.51 -14.97 -15.23
CA GLU A 91 -11.55 -13.53 -14.97
C GLU A 91 -10.55 -13.11 -13.88
N MET A 92 -10.40 -13.93 -12.83
CA MET A 92 -9.42 -13.74 -11.76
C MET A 92 -7.99 -13.88 -12.26
N ASP A 93 -7.68 -14.94 -13.00
CA ASP A 93 -6.33 -15.22 -13.49
C ASP A 93 -5.84 -14.13 -14.45
N ILE A 94 -6.72 -13.64 -15.32
CA ILE A 94 -6.40 -12.61 -16.32
C ILE A 94 -6.49 -11.19 -15.73
N GLY A 95 -7.28 -10.99 -14.67
CA GLY A 95 -7.54 -9.68 -14.07
C GLY A 95 -8.57 -8.83 -14.82
N ILE A 96 -9.49 -9.45 -15.56
CA ILE A 96 -10.48 -8.77 -16.43
C ILE A 96 -11.82 -9.48 -16.34
N ASN A 97 -12.91 -8.70 -16.25
CA ASN A 97 -14.26 -9.26 -16.39
C ASN A 97 -14.75 -9.27 -17.85
N TYR A 98 -15.68 -10.18 -18.14
CA TYR A 98 -16.44 -10.30 -19.37
C TYR A 98 -17.92 -10.00 -19.11
N THR A 99 -18.48 -9.11 -19.91
CA THR A 99 -19.85 -8.57 -19.76
C THR A 99 -20.61 -8.64 -21.08
N THR A 100 -21.94 -8.69 -20.98
CA THR A 100 -22.81 -8.75 -22.17
C THR A 100 -23.29 -7.36 -22.54
N HIS A 101 -23.18 -7.00 -23.83
CA HIS A 101 -23.78 -5.77 -24.35
C HIS A 101 -25.25 -5.93 -24.76
N ALA A 102 -25.67 -7.16 -25.05
CA ALA A 102 -27.03 -7.49 -25.45
C ALA A 102 -27.47 -8.82 -24.79
N GLY A 103 -28.77 -9.06 -24.74
CA GLY A 103 -29.34 -10.33 -24.28
C GLY A 103 -29.03 -11.49 -25.24
N SER A 104 -29.33 -12.71 -24.80
CA SER A 104 -29.19 -13.91 -25.63
C SER A 104 -30.19 -13.91 -26.80
N TRP A 105 -29.80 -14.49 -27.93
CA TRP A 105 -30.69 -14.69 -29.09
C TRP A 105 -30.78 -16.16 -29.48
N LYS A 106 -31.84 -16.53 -30.21
CA LYS A 106 -32.00 -17.89 -30.73
C LYS A 106 -31.08 -18.13 -31.92
N SER A 107 -30.39 -19.25 -31.91
CA SER A 107 -29.58 -19.81 -32.98
C SER A 107 -30.08 -21.21 -33.34
N SER A 108 -29.60 -21.78 -34.45
CA SER A 108 -29.86 -23.17 -34.84
C SER A 108 -29.38 -24.19 -33.79
N GLU A 109 -28.34 -23.85 -33.04
CA GLU A 109 -27.70 -24.72 -32.04
C GLU A 109 -28.23 -24.51 -30.61
N GLY A 110 -29.05 -23.48 -30.36
CA GLY A 110 -29.50 -23.12 -29.02
C GLY A 110 -29.55 -21.60 -28.79
N LYS A 111 -29.58 -21.16 -27.53
CA LYS A 111 -29.51 -19.74 -27.17
C LYS A 111 -28.05 -19.28 -27.18
N LYS A 112 -27.70 -18.38 -28.11
CA LYS A 112 -26.36 -17.81 -28.22
C LYS A 112 -26.27 -16.49 -27.44
N GLN A 113 -25.14 -16.28 -26.77
CA GLN A 113 -24.81 -15.08 -26.02
C GLN A 113 -23.31 -14.79 -26.14
N ILE A 114 -22.93 -13.52 -26.25
CA ILE A 114 -21.50 -13.14 -26.31
C ILE A 114 -21.18 -12.29 -25.09
N PHE A 115 -20.11 -12.68 -24.39
CA PHE A 115 -19.51 -11.92 -23.32
C PHE A 115 -18.23 -11.27 -23.85
N TYR A 116 -18.21 -9.95 -23.87
CA TYR A 116 -17.09 -9.17 -24.33
C TYR A 116 -16.23 -8.77 -23.15
N CYS A 117 -14.92 -8.61 -23.35
CA CYS A 117 -14.07 -7.92 -22.38
C CYS A 117 -14.77 -6.65 -21.89
N ARG A 118 -14.82 -6.42 -20.57
CA ARG A 118 -15.54 -5.29 -19.97
C ARG A 118 -14.98 -3.94 -20.41
N ARG A 119 -13.71 -3.91 -20.84
CA ARG A 119 -13.05 -2.75 -21.43
C ARG A 119 -13.60 -2.37 -22.81
N SER A 120 -14.24 -3.31 -23.51
CA SER A 120 -14.79 -3.11 -24.86
C SER A 120 -15.95 -2.12 -24.89
N GLY A 121 -15.97 -1.35 -25.98
CA GLY A 121 -17.01 -0.40 -26.34
C GLY A 121 -16.73 1.02 -25.88
N GLU A 122 -17.67 1.90 -26.20
CA GLU A 122 -17.64 3.31 -25.84
C GLU A 122 -18.40 3.57 -24.53
N LYS A 123 -18.11 4.70 -23.87
CA LYS A 123 -18.97 5.21 -22.80
C LYS A 123 -20.35 5.45 -23.40
N SER A 124 -21.40 4.93 -22.78
CA SER A 124 -22.77 5.34 -23.12
C SER A 124 -22.92 6.81 -22.77
N SER A 125 -22.78 7.70 -23.76
CA SER A 125 -23.26 9.07 -23.60
C SER A 125 -24.78 8.98 -23.61
N THR A 126 -25.41 8.88 -22.44
CA THR A 126 -26.85 9.10 -22.34
C THR A 126 -27.10 10.57 -22.64
N LYS A 127 -27.17 10.91 -23.93
CA LYS A 127 -27.67 12.19 -24.41
C LYS A 127 -29.18 12.16 -24.24
N THR A 128 -29.67 12.44 -23.04
CA THR A 128 -30.93 13.17 -22.96
C THR A 128 -30.63 14.58 -23.47
N GLN A 129 -30.98 14.84 -24.73
CA GLN A 129 -31.26 16.21 -25.15
C GLN A 129 -32.32 16.74 -24.17
N ASP A 130 -32.09 17.93 -23.63
CA ASP A 130 -32.83 18.54 -22.54
C ASP A 130 -32.67 17.88 -21.16
N THR A 131 -31.62 18.27 -20.45
CA THR A 131 -31.70 19.06 -19.20
C THR A 131 -30.33 19.04 -18.53
N SER A 132 -29.86 20.23 -18.14
CA SER A 132 -28.72 20.54 -17.27
C SER A 132 -27.53 19.56 -17.26
N GLU A 133 -26.37 20.07 -17.69
CA GLU A 133 -25.05 19.45 -17.59
C GLU A 133 -24.78 18.81 -16.22
N LYS A 134 -25.27 17.60 -15.97
CA LYS A 134 -24.69 16.71 -14.96
C LYS A 134 -23.43 16.14 -15.58
N LYS A 135 -22.39 16.97 -15.65
CA LYS A 135 -21.01 16.49 -15.75
C LYS A 135 -20.79 15.61 -14.52
N CYS A 136 -21.03 14.31 -14.68
CA CYS A 136 -20.56 13.34 -13.71
C CYS A 136 -19.06 13.56 -13.62
N THR A 137 -18.58 14.00 -12.45
CA THR A 137 -17.16 14.18 -12.20
C THR A 137 -16.48 12.86 -12.55
N GLU A 138 -15.52 12.91 -13.49
CA GLU A 138 -14.80 11.71 -13.85
C GLU A 138 -14.15 11.16 -12.59
N LYS A 139 -14.38 9.87 -12.31
CA LYS A 139 -13.69 9.19 -11.23
C LYS A 139 -12.19 9.35 -11.45
N SER A 140 -11.42 9.46 -10.38
CA SER A 140 -9.94 9.55 -10.45
C SER A 140 -9.30 8.43 -11.28
N GLN A 141 -9.97 7.26 -11.31
CA GLN A 141 -9.61 6.06 -12.06
C GLN A 141 -9.85 6.19 -13.58
N GLY A 142 -10.49 7.27 -14.03
CA GLY A 142 -10.92 7.42 -15.41
C GLY A 142 -12.00 6.42 -15.80
N THR A 143 -12.03 6.07 -17.09
CA THR A 143 -13.07 5.21 -17.64
C THR A 143 -12.63 3.76 -17.78
N CYS A 144 -13.55 2.85 -17.46
CA CYS A 144 -13.38 1.44 -17.77
C CYS A 144 -13.41 1.16 -19.28
N LYS A 145 -14.00 2.03 -20.11
CA LYS A 145 -14.21 1.80 -21.54
C LYS A 145 -13.05 2.33 -22.38
N LEU A 146 -12.55 1.53 -23.32
CA LEU A 146 -11.46 1.91 -24.23
C LEU A 146 -11.89 2.92 -25.29
N GLY A 147 -13.19 3.01 -25.57
CA GLY A 147 -13.68 3.70 -26.76
C GLY A 147 -13.55 2.86 -28.04
N LEU A 148 -13.06 1.62 -27.91
CA LEU A 148 -12.86 0.63 -28.98
C LEU A 148 -13.26 -0.75 -28.43
N TYR A 149 -13.39 -1.74 -29.32
CA TYR A 149 -13.66 -3.11 -28.91
C TYR A 149 -12.38 -3.92 -28.80
N CYS A 150 -12.22 -4.61 -27.67
CA CYS A 150 -11.15 -5.59 -27.49
C CYS A 150 -11.44 -6.88 -28.28
N THR A 151 -10.40 -7.47 -28.86
CA THR A 151 -10.42 -8.78 -29.54
C THR A 151 -10.86 -9.95 -28.66
N SER A 152 -10.75 -9.86 -27.33
CA SER A 152 -11.08 -10.93 -26.41
C SER A 152 -12.59 -11.02 -26.13
N SER A 153 -13.15 -12.23 -26.24
CA SER A 153 -14.57 -12.50 -25.96
C SER A 153 -14.86 -13.98 -25.73
N MET A 154 -15.93 -14.28 -25.00
CA MET A 154 -16.51 -15.62 -24.87
C MET A 154 -17.81 -15.71 -25.67
N GLU A 155 -17.84 -16.56 -26.69
CA GLU A 155 -19.08 -16.91 -27.39
C GLU A 155 -19.67 -18.14 -26.75
N VAL A 156 -20.87 -18.00 -26.17
CA VAL A 156 -21.54 -19.04 -25.39
C VAL A 156 -22.80 -19.49 -26.11
N VAL A 157 -22.95 -20.80 -26.28
CA VAL A 157 -24.15 -21.43 -26.81
C VAL A 157 -24.73 -22.31 -25.70
N LYS A 158 -25.97 -22.02 -25.29
CA LYS A 158 -26.72 -22.75 -24.27
C LYS A 158 -27.82 -23.58 -24.94
N ALA A 159 -27.80 -24.89 -24.74
CA ALA A 159 -28.84 -25.81 -25.17
C ALA A 159 -29.26 -26.69 -23.98
N ASP A 160 -30.27 -27.53 -24.18
CA ASP A 160 -30.79 -28.38 -23.11
C ASP A 160 -29.73 -29.41 -22.68
N GLY A 161 -29.18 -29.22 -21.48
CA GLY A 161 -28.21 -30.12 -20.85
C GLY A 161 -26.73 -29.84 -21.14
N TRP A 162 -26.40 -28.84 -21.98
CA TRP A 162 -24.99 -28.47 -22.22
C TRP A 162 -24.80 -26.99 -22.56
N ILE A 163 -23.60 -26.49 -22.25
CA ILE A 163 -23.13 -25.14 -22.55
C ILE A 163 -21.78 -25.25 -23.23
N ARG A 164 -21.69 -24.76 -24.48
CA ARG A 164 -20.43 -24.70 -25.22
C ARG A 164 -19.91 -23.28 -25.26
N VAL A 165 -18.61 -23.12 -25.00
CA VAL A 165 -17.93 -21.84 -25.00
C VAL A 165 -16.77 -21.87 -26.00
N THR A 166 -16.77 -20.92 -26.93
CA THR A 166 -15.58 -20.57 -27.71
C THR A 166 -14.98 -19.32 -27.10
N PHE A 167 -13.82 -19.47 -26.46
CA PHE A 167 -13.16 -18.39 -25.75
C PHE A 167 -11.97 -17.87 -26.55
N TYR A 168 -12.06 -16.62 -27.01
CA TYR A 168 -10.94 -15.90 -27.62
C TYR A 168 -10.15 -15.21 -26.52
N THR A 169 -8.91 -15.64 -26.30
CA THR A 169 -8.10 -15.28 -25.12
C THR A 169 -7.38 -13.95 -25.26
N ASP A 170 -7.06 -13.54 -26.48
CA ASP A 170 -6.06 -12.50 -26.70
C ASP A 170 -6.66 -11.10 -26.65
N HIS A 171 -6.00 -10.22 -25.90
CA HIS A 171 -6.36 -8.82 -25.72
C HIS A 171 -5.39 -7.92 -26.50
N HIS A 172 -5.65 -7.67 -27.79
CA HIS A 172 -4.76 -6.85 -28.61
C HIS A 172 -4.92 -5.35 -28.35
N ASP A 173 -6.12 -4.91 -27.96
CA ASP A 173 -6.44 -3.48 -27.88
C ASP A 173 -6.07 -2.84 -26.52
N HIS A 174 -5.64 -3.64 -25.54
CA HIS A 174 -5.18 -3.16 -24.24
C HIS A 174 -4.33 -4.19 -23.48
N GLU A 175 -3.48 -3.71 -22.57
CA GLU A 175 -2.58 -4.56 -21.80
C GLU A 175 -3.29 -5.39 -20.72
N LEU A 176 -2.69 -6.50 -20.33
CA LEU A 176 -3.11 -7.33 -19.21
C LEU A 176 -2.16 -7.00 -18.04
N GLY A 177 -2.50 -6.01 -17.21
CA GLY A 177 -1.56 -5.39 -16.28
C GLY A 177 -2.21 -4.70 -15.07
N PHE A 178 -1.37 -4.27 -14.13
CA PHE A 178 -1.76 -3.43 -12.98
C PHE A 178 -2.70 -2.25 -13.36
N PRO A 179 -2.52 -1.56 -14.51
CA PRO A 179 -3.43 -0.50 -14.94
C PRO A 179 -4.89 -0.95 -15.17
N ASN A 180 -5.14 -2.24 -15.40
CA ASN A 180 -6.47 -2.78 -15.65
C ASN A 180 -7.14 -3.40 -14.42
N LEU A 181 -6.36 -3.77 -13.40
CA LEU A 181 -6.90 -4.35 -12.15
C LEU A 181 -7.84 -3.38 -11.45
N VAL A 182 -7.60 -2.06 -11.55
CA VAL A 182 -8.45 -1.02 -10.94
C VAL A 182 -9.88 -1.01 -11.48
N HIS A 183 -10.11 -1.61 -12.66
CA HIS A 183 -11.42 -1.69 -13.29
C HIS A 183 -12.03 -3.08 -13.21
N MET A 184 -11.34 -4.02 -12.57
CA MET A 184 -11.86 -5.34 -12.30
C MET A 184 -12.90 -5.25 -11.18
N VAL A 185 -13.96 -6.03 -11.29
CA VAL A 185 -14.91 -6.29 -10.21
C VAL A 185 -14.63 -7.68 -9.69
N LEU A 186 -14.41 -7.76 -8.37
CA LEU A 186 -14.24 -9.02 -7.68
C LEU A 186 -15.52 -9.88 -7.78
N PRO A 187 -15.38 -11.19 -8.04
CA PRO A 187 -16.48 -12.13 -7.98
C PRO A 187 -17.17 -12.11 -6.61
N LYS A 188 -18.46 -12.47 -6.57
CA LYS A 188 -19.23 -12.50 -5.33
C LYS A 188 -18.61 -13.44 -4.29
N SER A 189 -18.20 -14.64 -4.70
CA SER A 189 -17.54 -15.60 -3.81
C SER A 189 -16.31 -15.03 -3.12
N GLU A 190 -15.54 -14.22 -3.84
CA GLU A 190 -14.33 -13.61 -3.29
C GLU A 190 -14.66 -12.45 -2.33
N LYS A 191 -15.67 -11.64 -2.66
CA LYS A 191 -16.20 -10.62 -1.74
C LYS A 191 -16.72 -11.24 -0.44
N ASP A 192 -17.44 -12.36 -0.54
CA ASP A 192 -17.98 -13.09 0.61
C ASP A 192 -16.84 -13.66 1.48
N ARG A 193 -15.76 -14.16 0.85
CA ARG A 193 -14.54 -14.63 1.54
C ARG A 193 -13.86 -13.50 2.32
N ILE A 194 -13.65 -12.35 1.68
CA ILE A 194 -13.08 -11.14 2.30
C ILE A 194 -13.97 -10.65 3.44
N ALA A 195 -15.28 -10.59 3.23
CA ALA A 195 -16.25 -10.21 4.26
C ALA A 195 -16.17 -11.14 5.48
N GLY A 196 -16.03 -12.45 5.26
CA GLY A 196 -15.80 -13.42 6.34
C GLY A 196 -14.53 -13.15 7.14
N MET A 197 -13.43 -12.77 6.47
CA MET A 197 -12.19 -12.39 7.16
C MET A 197 -12.35 -11.11 7.99
N ILE A 198 -13.07 -10.14 7.45
CA ILE A 198 -13.38 -8.89 8.14
C ILE A 198 -14.22 -9.17 9.39
N MET A 199 -15.24 -10.02 9.29
CA MET A 199 -16.09 -10.41 10.43
C MET A 199 -15.32 -11.13 11.54
N GLN A 200 -14.21 -11.79 11.20
CA GLN A 200 -13.30 -12.43 12.17
C GLN A 200 -12.35 -11.44 12.84
N GLY A 201 -12.46 -10.13 12.56
CA GLY A 201 -11.60 -9.10 13.14
C GLY A 201 -10.18 -9.10 12.57
N ILE A 202 -9.97 -9.66 11.37
CA ILE A 202 -8.66 -9.64 10.72
C ILE A 202 -8.39 -8.23 10.17
N GLU A 203 -7.27 -7.64 10.59
CA GLU A 203 -6.79 -6.33 10.13
C GLU A 203 -6.67 -6.24 8.60
N HIS A 204 -6.98 -5.07 8.03
CA HIS A 204 -7.02 -4.85 6.57
C HIS A 204 -5.72 -5.25 5.86
N HIS A 205 -4.56 -4.90 6.42
CA HIS A 205 -3.25 -5.24 5.84
C HIS A 205 -3.01 -6.75 5.79
N LYS A 206 -3.47 -7.50 6.81
CA LYS A 206 -3.36 -8.98 6.85
C LYS A 206 -4.31 -9.64 5.88
N ILE A 207 -5.47 -9.03 5.60
CA ILE A 207 -6.36 -9.50 4.54
C ILE A 207 -5.64 -9.39 3.20
N LEU A 208 -5.05 -8.24 2.89
CA LEU A 208 -4.29 -8.04 1.64
C LEU A 208 -3.16 -9.06 1.50
N GLU A 209 -2.36 -9.26 2.56
CA GLU A 209 -1.28 -10.24 2.59
C GLU A 209 -1.77 -11.67 2.33
N ARG A 210 -2.81 -12.13 3.06
CA ARG A 210 -3.38 -13.47 2.89
C ARG A 210 -3.95 -13.70 1.50
N VAL A 211 -4.57 -12.67 0.90
CA VAL A 211 -5.07 -12.76 -0.47
C VAL A 211 -3.89 -12.91 -1.44
N TRP A 212 -2.81 -12.13 -1.26
CA TRP A 212 -1.61 -12.24 -2.08
C TRP A 212 -0.90 -13.60 -1.95
N GLU A 213 -0.86 -14.17 -0.76
CA GLU A 213 -0.30 -15.50 -0.51
C GLU A 213 -1.11 -16.61 -1.18
N THR A 214 -2.43 -16.55 -1.07
CA THR A 214 -3.33 -17.60 -1.61
C THR A 214 -3.35 -17.60 -3.15
N SER A 215 -3.11 -16.44 -3.76
CA SER A 215 -3.24 -16.26 -5.22
C SER A 215 -1.92 -16.43 -5.96
N GLY A 216 -0.82 -16.67 -5.23
CA GLY A 216 0.53 -16.52 -5.73
C GLY A 216 0.83 -15.07 -6.12
N ARG A 217 2.10 -14.77 -6.45
CA ARG A 217 2.54 -13.45 -6.94
C ARG A 217 1.82 -12.98 -8.21
N ASN A 218 0.95 -13.82 -8.79
CA ASN A 218 0.05 -13.48 -9.87
C ASN A 218 -1.29 -12.98 -9.33
N ARG A 219 -1.31 -11.68 -9.02
CA ARG A 219 -2.43 -10.78 -9.27
C ARG A 219 -3.79 -11.18 -8.69
N THR A 220 -3.96 -11.07 -7.38
CA THR A 220 -5.27 -10.69 -6.84
C THR A 220 -5.41 -9.18 -6.74
N SER A 221 -6.41 -8.70 -7.48
CA SER A 221 -6.84 -7.33 -7.75
C SER A 221 -7.54 -6.64 -6.56
N ILE A 222 -7.25 -7.04 -5.33
CA ILE A 222 -7.86 -6.38 -4.18
C ILE A 222 -7.05 -5.12 -3.88
N LEU A 223 -7.66 -3.97 -4.16
CA LEU A 223 -7.18 -2.70 -3.64
C LEU A 223 -7.71 -2.52 -2.21
N GLU A 224 -7.01 -1.72 -1.41
CA GLU A 224 -7.52 -1.29 -0.09
C GLU A 224 -8.92 -0.69 -0.19
N LYS A 225 -9.20 0.02 -1.30
CA LYS A 225 -10.51 0.56 -1.61
C LYS A 225 -11.59 -0.52 -1.81
N ASP A 226 -11.24 -1.71 -2.28
CA ASP A 226 -12.19 -2.81 -2.45
C ASP A 226 -12.61 -3.38 -1.10
N ILE A 227 -11.69 -3.46 -0.15
CA ILE A 227 -11.99 -3.83 1.24
C ILE A 227 -12.99 -2.83 1.83
N GLU A 228 -12.73 -1.53 1.72
CA GLU A 228 -13.66 -0.49 2.17
C GLU A 228 -15.04 -0.59 1.52
N ASN A 229 -15.09 -0.85 0.20
CA ASN A 229 -16.35 -1.01 -0.52
C ASN A 229 -17.12 -2.26 -0.06
N ILE A 230 -16.42 -3.35 0.27
CA ILE A 230 -17.03 -4.58 0.79
C ILE A 230 -17.58 -4.33 2.20
N ILE A 231 -16.81 -3.66 3.07
CA ILE A 231 -17.24 -3.24 4.42
C ILE A 231 -18.55 -2.45 4.34
N ALA A 232 -18.58 -1.41 3.49
CA ALA A 232 -19.75 -0.57 3.30
C ALA A 232 -20.95 -1.36 2.74
N ALA A 233 -20.71 -2.25 1.76
CA ALA A 233 -21.77 -3.05 1.14
C ALA A 233 -22.36 -4.10 2.09
N CYS A 234 -21.55 -4.65 3.00
CA CYS A 234 -21.96 -5.64 3.98
C CYS A 234 -22.51 -5.00 5.28
N GLY A 235 -22.47 -3.66 5.40
CA GLY A 235 -22.86 -2.97 6.64
C GLY A 235 -21.99 -3.38 7.84
N LEU A 236 -20.79 -3.89 7.57
CA LEU A 236 -19.86 -4.29 8.62
C LEU A 236 -19.27 -3.00 9.20
N SER A 237 -19.50 -2.73 10.47
CA SER A 237 -18.85 -1.61 11.15
C SER A 237 -17.47 -2.07 11.59
N VAL A 238 -16.49 -1.97 10.70
CA VAL A 238 -15.09 -2.24 11.04
C VAL A 238 -14.55 -1.00 11.73
N ASN A 239 -14.71 -0.95 13.05
CA ASN A 239 -13.97 -0.08 13.98
C ASN A 239 -13.47 1.26 13.41
N GLN A 240 -14.35 2.06 12.83
CA GLN A 240 -14.07 3.43 12.44
C GLN A 240 -15.23 4.31 12.88
N SER A 241 -14.93 5.10 13.90
CA SER A 241 -15.75 6.08 14.59
C SER A 241 -17.22 5.71 14.83
N ARG A 242 -17.55 5.37 16.09
CA ARG A 242 -18.92 5.14 16.58
C ARG A 242 -19.83 6.35 16.40
N HIS A 243 -19.26 7.54 16.20
CA HIS A 243 -19.97 8.79 16.02
C HIS A 243 -19.15 9.76 15.15
N SER A 244 -19.80 10.73 14.50
CA SER A 244 -19.11 11.74 13.68
C SER A 244 -18.24 12.71 14.48
N ASP A 245 -18.55 12.88 15.76
CA ASP A 245 -17.74 13.60 16.75
C ASP A 245 -16.86 12.60 17.51
N ASP A 246 -15.54 12.81 17.46
CA ASP A 246 -14.55 11.89 17.99
C ASP A 246 -14.60 11.77 19.51
N SER A 247 -14.88 12.86 20.24
CA SER A 247 -15.06 12.82 21.70
C SER A 247 -16.22 11.89 22.07
N THR A 248 -17.36 12.02 21.38
CA THR A 248 -18.51 11.13 21.56
C THR A 248 -18.18 9.69 21.18
N SER A 249 -17.43 9.49 20.10
CA SER A 249 -16.97 8.17 19.66
C SER A 249 -16.12 7.47 20.73
N VAL A 250 -15.16 8.19 21.32
CA VAL A 250 -14.31 7.70 22.42
C VAL A 250 -15.14 7.39 23.67
N ARG A 251 -16.12 8.23 24.02
CA ARG A 251 -17.04 7.94 25.14
C ARG A 251 -17.81 6.63 24.95
N LEU A 252 -18.27 6.36 23.73
CA LEU A 252 -18.95 5.10 23.42
C LEU A 252 -17.99 3.90 23.52
N ILE A 253 -16.75 4.04 23.03
CA ILE A 253 -15.72 3.00 23.17
C ILE A 253 -15.38 2.74 24.65
N ALA A 254 -15.23 3.79 25.46
CA ALA A 254 -14.99 3.64 26.89
C ALA A 254 -16.15 2.93 27.60
N GLN A 255 -17.40 3.20 27.17
CA GLN A 255 -18.57 2.49 27.68
C GLN A 255 -18.56 1.01 27.27
N ASP A 256 -18.24 0.69 26.01
CA ASP A 256 -18.10 -0.69 25.54
C ASP A 256 -17.02 -1.45 26.35
N MET A 257 -15.87 -0.81 26.59
CA MET A 257 -14.79 -1.38 27.42
C MET A 257 -15.23 -1.57 28.87
N LYS A 258 -16.07 -0.68 29.40
CA LYS A 258 -16.62 -0.81 30.75
C LYS A 258 -17.55 -2.01 30.84
N ASP A 259 -18.43 -2.18 29.87
CA ASP A 259 -19.39 -3.29 29.82
C ASP A 259 -18.67 -4.64 29.62
N ALA A 260 -17.53 -4.64 28.93
CA ALA A 260 -16.66 -5.81 28.79
C ALA A 260 -15.74 -6.07 30.00
N GLY A 261 -15.69 -5.16 31.00
CA GLY A 261 -14.78 -5.28 32.14
C GLY A 261 -13.30 -4.97 31.83
N GLU A 262 -13.03 -4.37 30.68
CA GLU A 262 -11.68 -4.02 30.19
C GLU A 262 -11.25 -2.62 30.63
N LEU A 263 -12.20 -1.73 30.95
CA LEU A 263 -11.90 -0.36 31.35
C LEU A 263 -11.28 -0.33 32.75
N LEU A 264 -10.14 0.36 32.92
CA LEU A 264 -9.53 0.64 34.22
C LEU A 264 -10.00 2.01 34.72
N TYR A 265 -9.82 3.05 33.92
CA TYR A 265 -10.19 4.42 34.29
C TYR A 265 -10.61 5.22 33.06
N PHE A 266 -11.59 6.10 33.23
CA PHE A 266 -11.98 7.03 32.18
C PHE A 266 -12.39 8.37 32.75
N LYS A 267 -11.77 9.43 32.24
CA LYS A 267 -12.11 10.83 32.50
C LYS A 267 -12.02 11.61 31.20
N ASP A 268 -13.15 12.21 30.83
CA ASP A 268 -13.24 13.04 29.64
C ASP A 268 -12.79 14.49 29.93
N GLN A 269 -12.45 15.23 28.87
CA GLN A 269 -12.05 16.63 29.00
C GLN A 269 -13.24 17.49 29.46
N GLY A 270 -12.96 18.41 30.38
CA GLY A 270 -13.95 19.29 31.00
C GLY A 270 -14.73 18.64 32.15
N GLN A 271 -14.49 17.36 32.46
CA GLN A 271 -15.10 16.69 33.61
C GLN A 271 -14.19 16.77 34.84
N LEU A 272 -14.78 16.95 36.01
CA LEU A 272 -14.07 16.79 37.30
C LEU A 272 -14.31 15.37 37.81
N ASP A 273 -13.27 14.73 38.33
CA ASP A 273 -13.41 13.50 39.10
C ASP A 273 -13.36 13.82 40.60
N PRO A 274 -14.47 13.67 41.34
CA PRO A 274 -14.50 13.92 42.78
C PRO A 274 -13.56 13.00 43.59
N GLN A 275 -13.21 11.82 43.07
CA GLN A 275 -12.32 10.88 43.74
C GLN A 275 -10.84 11.17 43.46
N ASN A 276 -10.55 11.82 42.32
CA ASN A 276 -9.21 12.16 41.88
C ASN A 276 -9.12 13.66 41.56
N THR A 277 -9.33 14.50 42.58
CA THR A 277 -9.33 15.96 42.45
C THR A 277 -7.98 16.56 42.04
N GLU A 278 -6.90 15.77 42.13
CA GLU A 278 -5.56 16.11 41.67
C GLU A 278 -5.46 16.15 40.14
N ILE A 279 -6.40 15.53 39.41
CA ILE A 279 -6.44 15.56 37.94
C ILE A 279 -7.27 16.78 37.48
N PRO A 280 -6.66 17.80 36.84
CA PRO A 280 -7.37 18.99 36.35
C PRO A 280 -8.48 18.65 35.37
N SER A 281 -9.55 19.45 35.31
CA SER A 281 -10.72 19.11 34.49
C SER A 281 -10.42 19.06 32.99
N GLU A 282 -9.45 19.83 32.51
CA GLU A 282 -8.98 19.87 31.12
C GLU A 282 -8.28 18.58 30.64
N GLU A 283 -7.78 17.76 31.57
CA GLU A 283 -7.05 16.53 31.24
C GLU A 283 -7.99 15.43 30.75
N PHE A 284 -7.64 14.82 29.62
CA PHE A 284 -8.21 13.55 29.19
C PHE A 284 -7.41 12.40 29.77
N VAL A 285 -8.08 11.36 30.25
CA VAL A 285 -7.44 10.12 30.73
C VAL A 285 -8.29 8.91 30.35
N LEU A 286 -7.69 7.95 29.67
CA LEU A 286 -8.30 6.66 29.34
C LEU A 286 -7.29 5.55 29.65
N ALA A 287 -7.59 4.72 30.64
CA ALA A 287 -6.81 3.54 30.98
C ALA A 287 -7.64 2.27 30.79
N PHE A 288 -7.03 1.24 30.21
CA PHE A 288 -7.70 -0.02 29.94
C PHE A 288 -6.72 -1.20 29.94
N MET A 289 -7.28 -2.38 30.17
CA MET A 289 -6.58 -3.65 30.23
C MET A 289 -7.55 -4.76 29.82
N LYS A 290 -7.31 -5.36 28.65
CA LYS A 290 -8.14 -6.44 28.08
C LYS A 290 -8.03 -7.73 28.86
N GLU A 291 -9.00 -8.63 28.67
CA GLU A 291 -9.03 -9.94 29.33
C GLU A 291 -7.75 -10.75 29.08
N GLU A 292 -7.25 -10.80 27.84
CA GLU A 292 -6.03 -11.56 27.52
C GLU A 292 -4.80 -10.97 28.20
N GLN A 293 -4.77 -9.65 28.39
CA GLN A 293 -3.71 -8.96 29.10
C GLN A 293 -3.77 -9.25 30.60
N GLN A 294 -4.97 -9.30 31.18
CA GLN A 294 -5.19 -9.70 32.58
C GLN A 294 -4.71 -11.12 32.80
N LEU A 295 -5.13 -12.06 31.95
CA LEU A 295 -4.73 -13.47 32.04
C LEU A 295 -3.21 -13.61 31.93
N MET A 296 -2.61 -13.00 30.91
CA MET A 296 -1.16 -13.01 30.74
C MET A 296 -0.44 -12.43 31.95
N PHE A 297 -0.88 -11.26 32.44
CA PHE A 297 -0.22 -10.63 33.57
C PHE A 297 -0.38 -11.45 34.86
N SER A 298 -1.56 -12.06 35.08
CA SER A 298 -1.83 -12.96 36.20
C SER A 298 -0.88 -14.16 36.25
N GLU A 299 -0.53 -14.74 35.10
CA GLU A 299 0.42 -15.85 35.03
C GLU A 299 1.84 -15.38 35.42
N GLN A 300 2.26 -14.19 34.97
CA GLN A 300 3.57 -13.64 35.34
C GLN A 300 3.64 -13.28 36.82
N LEU A 301 2.55 -12.81 37.40
CA LEU A 301 2.45 -12.50 38.83
C LEU A 301 2.63 -13.72 39.74
N LYS A 302 2.46 -14.95 39.24
CA LYS A 302 2.75 -16.17 40.03
C LYS A 302 4.24 -16.36 40.32
N ASN A 303 5.13 -15.80 39.51
CA ASN A 303 6.58 -15.89 39.64
C ASN A 303 7.20 -14.52 39.98
N THR A 304 6.80 -13.93 41.11
CA THR A 304 7.25 -12.59 41.53
C THR A 304 8.78 -12.45 41.59
N ASP A 305 9.49 -13.53 41.93
CA ASP A 305 10.96 -13.54 42.03
C ASP A 305 11.68 -13.33 40.69
N LYS A 306 10.98 -13.46 39.56
CA LYS A 306 11.50 -13.22 38.21
C LYS A 306 10.75 -12.11 37.47
N LEU A 307 9.74 -11.52 38.10
CA LEU A 307 8.85 -10.58 37.44
C LEU A 307 9.59 -9.29 37.11
N GLN A 308 9.70 -9.01 35.81
CA GLN A 308 10.27 -7.77 35.29
C GLN A 308 9.14 -6.97 34.65
N VAL A 309 9.08 -5.69 35.00
CA VAL A 309 8.05 -4.76 34.53
C VAL A 309 8.75 -3.53 33.98
N CYS A 310 8.32 -3.08 32.81
CA CYS A 310 8.75 -1.82 32.24
C CYS A 310 7.56 -0.91 31.93
N MET A 311 7.79 0.39 32.03
CA MET A 311 6.81 1.42 31.71
C MET A 311 7.46 2.53 30.90
N ASP A 312 6.81 2.90 29.80
CA ASP A 312 7.28 3.94 28.89
C ASP A 312 6.11 4.69 28.27
N SER A 313 6.33 5.97 27.92
CA SER A 313 5.35 6.80 27.22
C SER A 313 5.81 7.11 25.80
N THR A 314 4.99 6.75 24.83
CA THR A 314 5.21 7.06 23.41
C THR A 314 4.43 8.30 23.01
N HIS A 315 5.13 9.29 22.43
CA HIS A 315 4.55 10.50 21.85
C HIS A 315 4.12 10.29 20.39
N CYS A 316 3.30 11.20 19.86
CA CYS A 316 2.93 11.26 18.43
C CYS A 316 2.20 10.01 17.91
N ILE A 317 1.45 9.34 18.78
CA ILE A 317 0.72 8.11 18.46
C ILE A 317 -0.64 8.32 17.76
N SER A 318 -1.12 9.56 17.64
CA SER A 318 -2.40 9.88 17.00
C SER A 318 -2.30 11.10 16.09
N GLN A 319 -3.30 11.28 15.22
CA GLN A 319 -3.47 12.50 14.43
C GLN A 319 -3.69 13.75 15.29
N TYR A 320 -4.07 13.56 16.56
CA TYR A 320 -4.23 14.64 17.53
C TYR A 320 -2.90 14.95 18.20
N THR A 321 -2.52 16.22 18.13
CA THR A 321 -1.38 16.74 18.87
C THR A 321 -1.72 16.80 20.37
N GLY A 322 -0.82 16.27 21.21
CA GLY A 322 -0.94 16.43 22.66
C GLY A 322 -1.60 15.26 23.40
N PHE A 323 -1.59 14.04 22.84
CA PHE A 323 -1.89 12.82 23.59
C PHE A 323 -0.68 11.89 23.60
N GLN A 324 -0.51 11.16 24.69
CA GLN A 324 0.58 10.23 24.90
C GLN A 324 0.04 8.86 25.29
N LEU A 325 0.69 7.80 24.81
CA LEU A 325 0.38 6.42 25.21
C LEU A 325 1.45 5.94 26.17
N THR A 326 1.06 5.76 27.43
CA THR A 326 1.86 5.08 28.44
C THR A 326 1.51 3.60 28.43
N THR A 327 2.51 2.75 28.28
CA THR A 327 2.34 1.30 28.24
C THR A 327 3.01 0.66 29.43
N LEU A 328 2.27 -0.16 30.18
CA LEU A 328 2.86 -1.09 31.14
C LEU A 328 3.12 -2.42 30.43
N MET A 329 4.34 -2.93 30.51
CA MET A 329 4.73 -4.19 29.88
C MET A 329 5.45 -5.09 30.87
N THR A 330 5.39 -6.39 30.63
CA THR A 330 6.17 -7.41 31.34
C THR A 330 6.96 -8.25 30.35
N ILE A 331 7.96 -8.99 30.84
CA ILE A 331 8.74 -9.92 30.02
C ILE A 331 8.18 -11.32 30.23
N THR A 332 7.80 -11.98 29.14
CA THR A 332 7.28 -13.36 29.17
C THR A 332 8.41 -14.38 29.34
N ASP A 333 8.06 -15.64 29.59
CA ASP A 333 9.02 -16.76 29.70
C ASP A 333 9.87 -16.95 28.42
N LEU A 334 9.37 -16.47 27.27
CA LEU A 334 10.09 -16.46 25.99
C LEU A 334 11.01 -15.25 25.83
N HIS A 335 11.24 -14.47 26.89
CA HIS A 335 12.05 -13.25 26.91
C HIS A 335 11.53 -12.18 25.93
N GLN A 336 10.22 -12.14 25.70
CA GLN A 336 9.57 -11.13 24.86
C GLN A 336 8.79 -10.15 25.72
N GLY A 337 8.88 -8.86 25.40
CA GLY A 337 8.05 -7.83 26.03
C GLY A 337 6.59 -7.97 25.61
N PHE A 338 5.68 -8.05 26.58
CA PHE A 338 4.24 -8.14 26.36
C PHE A 338 3.53 -6.98 27.06
N PRO A 339 2.74 -6.16 26.34
CA PRO A 339 2.00 -5.05 26.93
C PRO A 339 0.81 -5.58 27.74
N VAL A 340 0.79 -5.24 29.02
CA VAL A 340 -0.23 -5.71 29.97
C VAL A 340 -1.28 -4.66 30.30
N ALA A 341 -0.98 -3.37 30.11
CA ALA A 341 -1.98 -2.31 30.31
C ALA A 341 -1.61 -1.06 29.52
N PHE A 342 -2.61 -0.25 29.21
CA PHE A 342 -2.44 1.00 28.47
C PHE A 342 -3.09 2.17 29.17
N LEU A 343 -2.46 3.33 29.05
CA LEU A 343 -2.94 4.62 29.51
C LEU A 343 -2.76 5.63 28.36
N ILE A 344 -3.84 6.26 27.94
CA ILE A 344 -3.85 7.38 27.00
C ILE A 344 -4.23 8.64 27.77
N SER A 345 -3.38 9.66 27.75
CA SER A 345 -3.66 10.92 28.44
C SER A 345 -3.14 12.14 27.70
N SER A 346 -3.74 13.31 27.98
CA SER A 346 -3.30 14.59 27.41
C SER A 346 -1.90 14.97 27.92
N THR A 347 -1.66 14.78 29.21
CA THR A 347 -0.35 14.93 29.84
C THR A 347 0.05 13.67 30.60
N VAL A 348 1.34 13.49 30.84
CA VAL A 348 1.89 12.42 31.67
C VAL A 348 2.57 13.09 32.85
N ASN A 349 2.03 12.87 34.04
CA ASN A 349 2.56 13.34 35.31
C ASN A 349 2.42 12.25 36.38
N THR A 350 2.93 12.50 37.58
CA THR A 350 3.00 11.48 38.63
C THR A 350 1.61 11.06 39.10
N GLU A 351 0.67 12.01 39.12
CA GLU A 351 -0.68 11.90 39.64
C GLU A 351 -1.56 11.05 38.71
N ILE A 352 -1.50 11.30 37.39
CA ILE A 352 -2.19 10.51 36.37
C ILE A 352 -1.65 9.07 36.34
N VAL A 353 -0.32 8.90 36.36
CA VAL A 353 0.29 7.57 36.36
C VAL A 353 -0.02 6.83 37.66
N LYS A 354 -0.10 7.54 38.80
CA LYS A 354 -0.52 6.96 40.07
C LYS A 354 -1.96 6.45 39.99
N VAL A 355 -2.91 7.21 39.45
CA VAL A 355 -4.30 6.73 39.27
C VAL A 355 -4.33 5.49 38.39
N PHE A 356 -3.57 5.47 37.29
CA PHE A 356 -3.45 4.29 36.44
C PHE A 356 -2.92 3.06 37.20
N LEU A 357 -1.90 3.23 38.02
CA LEU A 357 -1.32 2.15 38.84
C LEU A 357 -2.22 1.72 39.99
N ASP A 358 -2.96 2.64 40.62
CA ASP A 358 -3.93 2.34 41.66
C ASP A 358 -5.05 1.43 41.10
N GLU A 359 -5.57 1.72 39.90
CA GLU A 359 -6.58 0.87 39.24
C GLU A 359 -6.05 -0.53 38.87
N ILE A 360 -4.79 -0.61 38.41
CA ILE A 360 -4.14 -1.91 38.17
C ILE A 360 -3.98 -2.68 39.48
N LYS A 361 -3.60 -2.00 40.56
CA LYS A 361 -3.46 -2.60 41.88
C LYS A 361 -4.79 -3.10 42.42
N ASP A 362 -5.87 -2.37 42.21
CA ASP A 362 -7.20 -2.79 42.63
C ASP A 362 -7.67 -4.03 41.85
N ARG A 363 -7.30 -4.15 40.57
CA ARG A 363 -7.67 -5.28 39.71
C ARG A 363 -6.76 -6.51 39.88
N MET A 364 -5.46 -6.32 39.98
CA MET A 364 -4.44 -7.39 39.94
C MET A 364 -3.73 -7.62 41.29
N GLY A 365 -4.00 -6.78 42.29
CA GLY A 365 -3.24 -6.74 43.53
C GLY A 365 -1.91 -5.99 43.40
N VAL A 366 -1.17 -5.94 44.50
CA VAL A 366 0.14 -5.27 44.54
C VAL A 366 1.15 -6.04 43.68
N VAL A 367 1.66 -5.40 42.63
CA VAL A 367 2.65 -5.97 41.73
C VAL A 367 4.03 -5.96 42.39
N GLN A 368 4.46 -7.11 42.90
CA GLN A 368 5.80 -7.28 43.46
C GLN A 368 6.82 -7.62 42.37
N ALA A 369 7.21 -6.61 41.57
CA ALA A 369 8.25 -6.77 40.57
C ALA A 369 9.63 -6.92 41.21
N GLN A 370 10.44 -7.83 40.67
CA GLN A 370 11.87 -7.93 40.98
C GLN A 370 12.64 -6.75 40.40
N VAL A 371 12.27 -6.35 39.18
CA VAL A 371 12.86 -5.22 38.46
C VAL A 371 11.73 -4.36 37.91
N PHE A 372 11.76 -3.07 38.26
CA PHE A 372 10.96 -2.04 37.60
C PHE A 372 11.88 -1.15 36.76
N MET A 373 11.53 -0.99 35.49
CA MET A 373 12.28 -0.22 34.50
C MET A 373 11.40 0.91 33.92
N SER A 374 11.94 2.12 33.90
CA SER A 374 11.31 3.29 33.27
C SER A 374 12.38 4.20 32.67
N ASP A 375 11.96 5.28 32.00
CA ASP A 375 12.83 6.41 31.69
C ASP A 375 13.42 7.04 32.98
N ASP A 376 14.46 7.84 32.82
CA ASP A 376 15.11 8.69 33.83
C ASP A 376 14.17 9.79 34.37
N ASP A 377 12.98 9.94 33.79
CA ASP A 377 11.93 10.80 34.34
C ASP A 377 11.45 10.28 35.70
N PRO A 378 11.54 11.09 36.79
CA PRO A 378 11.14 10.66 38.12
C PRO A 378 9.65 10.34 38.23
N LEU A 379 8.79 10.75 37.29
CA LEU A 379 7.33 10.59 37.41
C LEU A 379 6.92 9.12 37.56
N PHE A 380 7.47 8.20 36.75
CA PHE A 380 7.08 6.79 36.78
C PHE A 380 7.53 6.13 38.07
N ARG A 381 8.77 6.44 38.46
CA ARG A 381 9.36 5.96 39.70
C ARG A 381 8.58 6.44 40.92
N ASN A 382 8.17 7.70 40.94
CA ASN A 382 7.43 8.28 42.06
C ASN A 382 6.05 7.63 42.17
N ALA A 383 5.32 7.53 41.05
CA ALA A 383 4.02 6.89 41.00
C ALA A 383 4.10 5.41 41.42
N TRP A 384 5.09 4.65 40.91
CA TRP A 384 5.29 3.25 41.27
C TRP A 384 5.56 3.06 42.77
N ASN A 385 6.47 3.87 43.34
CA ASN A 385 6.78 3.77 44.76
C ASN A 385 5.59 4.12 45.65
N ALA A 386 4.73 5.05 45.23
CA ALA A 386 3.52 5.43 45.97
C ALA A 386 2.45 4.33 45.95
N THR A 387 2.35 3.55 44.86
CA THR A 387 1.27 2.58 44.62
C THR A 387 1.67 1.14 44.96
N MET A 388 2.79 0.67 44.41
CA MET A 388 3.27 -0.72 44.46
C MET A 388 4.35 -0.95 45.54
N GLY A 389 5.01 0.12 46.00
CA GLY A 389 6.02 0.07 47.06
C GLY A 389 7.47 -0.07 46.58
N ARG A 390 8.43 -0.02 47.51
CA ARG A 390 9.87 0.03 47.24
C ARG A 390 10.49 -1.37 47.16
N LYS A 391 10.69 -1.92 45.97
CA LYS A 391 11.62 -3.05 45.74
C LYS A 391 12.35 -2.86 44.40
N ASN A 392 13.66 -2.73 44.49
CA ASN A 392 14.69 -2.79 43.42
C ASN A 392 14.37 -2.10 42.08
N ILE A 393 14.63 -0.80 42.04
CA ILE A 393 14.69 0.01 40.82
C ILE A 393 16.11 -0.09 40.26
N CYS A 394 16.28 -0.65 39.05
CA CYS A 394 17.58 -0.68 38.38
C CYS A 394 17.63 0.26 37.18
N LYS A 395 18.40 1.32 37.42
CA LYS A 395 19.16 2.22 36.55
C LYS A 395 19.42 1.71 35.11
N HIS A 396 18.79 2.40 34.17
CA HIS A 396 19.34 2.80 32.86
C HIS A 396 19.25 1.84 31.67
N ILE A 397 18.14 1.92 30.93
CA ILE A 397 18.18 1.79 29.46
C ILE A 397 18.72 3.10 28.82
N HIS A 398 18.60 4.24 29.53
CA HIS A 398 19.04 5.55 29.05
C HIS A 398 20.42 6.02 29.52
N ALA A 399 21.10 5.44 30.52
CA ALA A 399 22.54 5.72 30.65
C ALA A 399 23.30 5.20 29.43
N VAL A 400 22.88 4.12 28.77
CA VAL A 400 23.50 3.70 27.51
C VAL A 400 23.18 4.70 26.40
N GLY A 401 21.90 5.10 26.25
CA GLY A 401 21.48 6.11 25.27
C GLY A 401 22.09 7.51 25.51
N ASN A 402 22.18 7.95 26.76
CA ASN A 402 22.75 9.23 27.20
C ASN A 402 24.27 9.19 27.22
N PHE A 403 24.91 8.05 27.48
CA PHE A 403 26.36 7.87 27.29
C PHE A 403 26.72 7.90 25.80
N LEU A 404 25.85 7.38 24.93
CA LEU A 404 25.99 7.47 23.47
C LEU A 404 25.69 8.88 22.95
N LYS A 405 24.71 9.61 23.53
CA LYS A 405 24.39 11.00 23.18
C LYS A 405 25.37 12.03 23.78
N ASN A 406 25.95 11.80 24.95
CA ASN A 406 26.89 12.73 25.59
C ASN A 406 28.29 12.69 24.96
N LYS A 407 28.57 11.77 24.04
CA LYS A 407 29.75 11.86 23.15
C LYS A 407 29.62 12.98 22.09
N SER A 408 28.43 13.55 21.86
CA SER A 408 28.24 14.55 20.80
C SER A 408 28.24 16.03 21.21
N HIS A 409 28.48 16.39 22.49
CA HIS A 409 28.71 17.79 22.87
C HIS A 409 29.64 17.96 24.08
N PRO A 410 30.82 18.57 23.94
CA PRO A 410 31.62 19.01 25.08
C PRO A 410 31.10 20.35 25.61
N SER A 411 30.50 20.38 26.80
CA SER A 411 30.23 21.65 27.51
C SER A 411 31.19 21.84 28.69
N LYS A 412 32.12 22.79 28.47
CA LYS A 412 33.04 23.54 29.34
C LYS A 412 33.24 23.09 30.81
N PRO A 413 34.48 22.83 31.25
CA PRO A 413 34.79 22.68 32.67
C PRO A 413 34.85 24.02 33.42
N LYS A 414 34.38 24.01 34.67
CA LYS A 414 34.59 25.06 35.67
C LYS A 414 35.85 24.75 36.48
N SER A 415 36.69 25.79 36.63
CA SER A 415 37.84 26.01 37.54
C SER A 415 39.07 25.07 37.48
N PRO A 416 40.29 25.62 37.61
CA PRO A 416 41.54 24.89 37.44
C PRO A 416 42.11 24.45 38.81
N THR A 417 41.77 23.25 39.28
CA THR A 417 42.51 22.64 40.40
C THR A 417 42.63 21.11 40.37
N GLU A 418 42.10 20.42 39.36
CA GLU A 418 42.17 18.95 39.25
C GLU A 418 42.88 18.48 37.96
N GLU A 419 43.74 19.33 37.38
CA GLU A 419 44.37 19.07 36.07
C GLU A 419 45.65 18.21 36.12
N ILE A 420 46.07 17.75 37.30
CA ILE A 420 47.34 17.02 37.48
C ILE A 420 47.13 15.50 37.63
N GLU A 421 46.01 15.03 38.21
CA GLU A 421 45.75 13.58 38.34
C GLU A 421 45.07 12.97 37.12
N MET A 422 44.36 13.76 36.30
CA MET A 422 43.62 13.26 35.14
C MET A 422 44.52 12.95 33.91
N LYS A 423 45.75 13.47 33.86
CA LYS A 423 46.66 13.30 32.70
C LYS A 423 47.39 11.95 32.67
N GLN A 424 47.45 11.21 33.79
CA GLN A 424 48.06 9.87 33.83
C GLN A 424 47.11 8.74 33.40
N ASP A 425 45.79 8.91 33.56
CA ASP A 425 44.79 7.90 33.18
C ASP A 425 44.37 7.94 31.69
N ILE A 426 44.57 9.06 31.01
CA ILE A 426 44.21 9.23 29.59
C ILE A 426 45.20 8.49 28.68
N VAL A 427 46.50 8.54 29.02
CA VAL A 427 47.56 7.88 28.23
C VAL A 427 47.40 6.35 28.26
N CYS A 428 46.93 5.77 29.38
CA CYS A 428 46.71 4.32 29.49
C CYS A 428 45.47 3.79 28.73
N LYS A 429 44.48 4.65 28.41
CA LYS A 429 43.22 4.25 27.76
C LYS A 429 43.28 4.35 26.22
N GLU A 430 44.11 5.25 25.68
CA GLU A 430 44.33 5.36 24.23
C GLU A 430 45.15 4.19 23.67
N ASP A 431 46.13 3.67 24.44
CA ASP A 431 46.91 2.50 24.03
C ASP A 431 46.10 1.19 24.03
N SER A 432 45.11 1.07 24.92
CA SER A 432 44.22 -0.12 25.01
C SER A 432 43.28 -0.24 23.81
N THR A 433 42.70 0.86 23.36
CA THR A 433 41.77 0.86 22.21
C THR A 433 42.49 0.70 20.87
N ARG A 434 43.70 1.24 20.74
CA ARG A 434 44.55 1.01 19.56
C ARG A 434 45.00 -0.45 19.44
N SER A 435 45.39 -1.07 20.56
CA SER A 435 45.77 -2.48 20.63
C SER A 435 44.62 -3.42 20.21
N GLN A 436 43.39 -3.16 20.65
CA GLN A 436 42.20 -3.94 20.27
C GLN A 436 41.85 -3.85 18.78
N VAL A 437 42.02 -2.68 18.17
CA VAL A 437 41.78 -2.49 16.72
C VAL A 437 42.86 -3.23 15.91
N GLU A 438 44.12 -3.19 16.34
CA GLU A 438 45.21 -3.90 15.67
C GLU A 438 45.07 -5.43 15.79
N GLU A 439 44.54 -5.94 16.90
CA GLU A 439 44.21 -7.36 17.10
C GLU A 439 43.10 -7.82 16.14
N GLN A 440 42.00 -7.06 16.03
CA GLN A 440 40.89 -7.36 15.11
C GLN A 440 41.31 -7.27 13.64
N ILE A 441 42.15 -6.29 13.27
CA ILE A 441 42.72 -6.21 11.91
C ILE A 441 43.60 -7.43 11.61
N THR A 442 44.36 -7.92 12.60
CA THR A 442 45.20 -9.10 12.45
C THR A 442 44.36 -10.37 12.27
N GLU A 443 43.27 -10.50 13.02
CA GLU A 443 42.32 -11.62 12.87
C GLU A 443 41.68 -11.64 11.46
N VAL A 444 41.27 -10.48 10.94
CA VAL A 444 40.73 -10.36 9.58
C VAL A 444 41.78 -10.73 8.53
N LYS A 445 43.03 -10.27 8.69
CA LYS A 445 44.14 -10.62 7.79
C LYS A 445 44.46 -12.12 7.77
N MET A 446 44.29 -12.81 8.90
CA MET A 446 44.50 -14.26 9.01
C MET A 446 43.39 -15.09 8.35
N LYS A 447 42.15 -14.59 8.34
CA LYS A 447 41.00 -15.28 7.73
C LYS A 447 40.91 -15.11 6.21
N LEU A 448 41.47 -14.02 5.66
CA LEU A 448 41.40 -13.72 4.23
C LEU A 448 42.03 -14.80 3.31
N PRO A 449 43.22 -15.38 3.64
CA PRO A 449 43.81 -16.46 2.85
C PRO A 449 42.99 -17.75 2.86
N SER A 450 42.32 -18.09 3.98
CA SER A 450 41.41 -19.25 4.04
C SER A 450 40.22 -19.06 3.13
N LEU A 451 39.62 -17.87 3.16
CA LEU A 451 38.49 -17.50 2.30
C LEU A 451 38.88 -17.57 0.81
N LEU A 452 40.08 -17.11 0.45
CA LEU A 452 40.60 -17.21 -0.92
C LEU A 452 40.77 -18.67 -1.37
N SER A 453 41.29 -19.54 -0.52
CA SER A 453 41.42 -20.97 -0.82
C SER A 453 40.07 -21.66 -0.99
N GLU A 454 39.06 -21.29 -0.19
CA GLU A 454 37.70 -21.84 -0.28
C GLU A 454 36.96 -21.32 -1.52
N CYS A 455 37.26 -20.08 -1.97
CA CYS A 455 36.70 -19.52 -3.20
C CYS A 455 37.07 -20.32 -4.45
N ASP A 456 38.30 -20.83 -4.52
CA ASP A 456 38.79 -21.61 -5.66
C ASP A 456 38.09 -22.98 -5.79
N GLU A 457 37.48 -23.46 -4.70
CA GLU A 457 36.75 -24.74 -4.65
C GLU A 457 35.22 -24.59 -4.86
N MET A 458 34.70 -23.35 -4.92
CA MET A 458 33.27 -23.10 -5.08
C MET A 458 32.77 -23.49 -6.49
N LYS A 459 31.70 -24.30 -6.53
CA LYS A 459 31.06 -24.76 -7.78
C LYS A 459 29.63 -24.26 -7.96
N ASP A 460 29.02 -23.68 -6.93
CA ASP A 460 27.63 -23.23 -6.92
C ASP A 460 27.51 -21.72 -7.24
N LEU A 461 26.77 -21.39 -8.29
CA LEU A 461 26.64 -20.02 -8.79
C LEU A 461 25.91 -19.09 -7.80
N ASP A 462 24.95 -19.61 -7.04
CA ASP A 462 24.18 -18.79 -6.10
C ASP A 462 24.99 -18.45 -4.85
N SER A 463 25.80 -19.40 -4.37
CA SER A 463 26.79 -19.17 -3.31
C SER A 463 27.86 -18.16 -3.71
N VAL A 464 28.38 -18.23 -4.94
CA VAL A 464 29.34 -17.24 -5.48
C VAL A 464 28.72 -15.84 -5.57
N LYS A 465 27.46 -15.73 -6.01
CA LYS A 465 26.73 -14.44 -6.04
C LYS A 465 26.52 -13.87 -4.64
N ALA A 466 26.12 -14.71 -3.68
CA ALA A 466 25.96 -14.29 -2.29
C ALA A 466 27.28 -13.77 -1.70
N LEU A 467 28.38 -14.50 -1.88
CA LEU A 467 29.70 -14.09 -1.41
C LEU A 467 30.16 -12.78 -2.06
N ASN A 468 29.96 -12.60 -3.37
CA ASN A 468 30.34 -11.39 -4.08
C ASN A 468 29.57 -10.15 -3.56
N ASN A 469 28.28 -10.31 -3.23
CA ASN A 469 27.48 -9.25 -2.61
C ASN A 469 28.01 -8.88 -1.21
N HIS A 470 28.36 -9.87 -0.39
CA HIS A 470 28.94 -9.63 0.93
C HIS A 470 30.31 -8.95 0.86
N LEU A 471 31.18 -9.36 -0.08
CA LEU A 471 32.48 -8.72 -0.31
C LEU A 471 32.35 -7.29 -0.85
N SER A 472 31.38 -7.03 -1.73
CA SER A 472 31.10 -5.68 -2.23
C SER A 472 30.67 -4.74 -1.11
N ASN A 473 29.83 -5.23 -0.19
CA ASN A 473 29.42 -4.48 1.00
C ASN A 473 30.61 -4.24 1.96
N ALA A 474 31.43 -5.27 2.22
CA ALA A 474 32.63 -5.14 3.04
C ALA A 474 33.65 -4.15 2.44
N TYR A 475 33.84 -4.19 1.11
CA TYR A 475 34.69 -3.25 0.39
C TYR A 475 34.17 -1.82 0.54
N GLY A 476 32.84 -1.60 0.40
CA GLY A 476 32.21 -0.30 0.62
C GLY A 476 32.46 0.26 2.02
N ILE A 477 32.39 -0.58 3.06
CA ILE A 477 32.66 -0.19 4.45
C ILE A 477 34.13 0.20 4.64
N VAL A 478 35.07 -0.61 4.13
CA VAL A 478 36.52 -0.34 4.21
C VAL A 478 36.89 0.93 3.43
N HIS A 479 36.27 1.16 2.27
CA HIS A 479 36.51 2.36 1.46
C HIS A 479 35.94 3.61 2.10
N ALA A 480 34.73 3.55 2.67
CA ALA A 480 34.13 4.66 3.41
C ALA A 480 34.99 5.08 4.62
N GLY A 481 35.65 4.12 5.27
CA GLY A 481 36.61 4.37 6.34
C GLY A 481 37.93 5.01 5.89
N ARG A 482 38.30 4.94 4.60
CA ARG A 482 39.52 5.55 4.04
C ARG A 482 39.28 6.94 3.45
N THR A 483 38.08 7.25 2.98
CA THR A 483 37.77 8.52 2.30
C THR A 483 37.26 9.63 3.21
N TYR A 484 37.05 9.37 4.51
CA TYR A 484 36.62 10.38 5.47
C TYR A 484 37.35 10.26 6.82
N PRO A 485 38.39 11.06 7.08
CA PRO A 485 38.75 11.36 8.45
C PRO A 485 37.71 12.34 8.99
N ALA A 486 36.89 11.88 9.94
CA ALA A 486 36.06 12.65 10.86
C ALA A 486 35.65 14.07 10.39
N GLN A 487 34.52 14.18 9.67
CA GLN A 487 33.71 15.39 9.72
C GLN A 487 32.44 15.11 10.52
N SER A 488 32.46 15.64 11.74
CA SER A 488 31.31 15.91 12.59
C SER A 488 30.15 16.48 11.78
N ASN A 489 28.95 15.92 11.98
CA ASN A 489 27.68 16.48 11.54
C ASN A 489 27.56 17.96 11.93
N ASN A 490 27.75 18.84 10.96
CA ASN A 490 27.29 20.22 10.97
C ASN A 490 26.84 20.54 9.54
N LEU A 491 25.57 20.25 9.25
CA LEU A 491 24.85 20.79 8.10
C LEU A 491 23.45 21.16 8.59
N SER A 492 23.38 22.34 9.21
CA SER A 492 22.24 23.22 9.08
C SER A 492 22.04 23.56 7.61
N VAL A 493 20.81 23.52 7.10
CA VAL A 493 20.22 24.55 6.21
C VAL A 493 18.74 24.22 5.91
N ASP A 494 17.93 25.23 6.21
CA ASP A 494 16.64 25.66 5.64
C ASP A 494 15.41 24.75 5.58
N THR A 495 14.56 24.98 6.59
CA THR A 495 13.10 24.98 6.47
C THR A 495 12.65 25.98 5.39
N SER A 496 12.34 25.50 4.18
CA SER A 496 11.29 26.11 3.37
C SER A 496 10.72 25.12 2.33
N THR A 497 9.39 25.11 2.24
CA THR A 497 8.53 24.44 1.24
C THR A 497 8.14 22.98 1.49
N VAL A 498 7.24 22.78 2.46
CA VAL A 498 6.19 21.75 2.33
C VAL A 498 4.87 22.50 2.11
N LEU A 499 4.24 22.24 0.97
CA LEU A 499 2.92 22.76 0.63
C LEU A 499 1.87 21.90 1.34
N ASP A 500 1.12 22.51 2.27
CA ASP A 500 -0.10 21.91 2.82
C ASP A 500 -1.17 21.73 1.72
N PRO A 501 -1.93 20.63 1.72
CA PRO A 501 -3.07 20.47 0.83
C PRO A 501 -4.20 21.43 1.23
N SER A 502 -4.73 22.13 0.22
CA SER A 502 -5.82 23.09 0.35
C SER A 502 -7.14 22.42 0.78
N ASN A 503 -7.57 22.66 2.01
CA ASN A 503 -8.92 22.30 2.47
C ASN A 503 -9.91 23.43 2.14
N ASN A 504 -10.54 23.36 0.97
CA ASN A 504 -11.66 24.23 0.60
C ASN A 504 -12.94 23.66 1.19
N ASN A 505 -13.25 23.99 2.45
CA ASN A 505 -14.62 24.12 3.00
C ASN A 505 -14.59 24.47 4.50
N VAL A 506 -14.12 25.67 4.84
CA VAL A 506 -14.34 26.25 6.17
C VAL A 506 -15.25 27.46 6.04
N VAL A 507 -16.41 27.39 6.69
CA VAL A 507 -17.38 28.48 6.83
C VAL A 507 -16.70 29.66 7.53
N LYS A 508 -16.83 30.87 6.98
CA LYS A 508 -16.21 32.08 7.52
C LYS A 508 -16.75 32.39 8.92
N GLN A 509 -15.88 32.36 9.93
CA GLN A 509 -16.12 33.09 11.18
C GLN A 509 -16.01 34.60 10.94
N ASP A 510 -16.93 35.36 11.53
CA ASP A 510 -16.90 36.82 11.51
C ASP A 510 -15.69 37.37 12.26
N ARG A 511 -14.99 38.32 11.62
CA ARG A 511 -13.73 38.89 12.11
C ARG A 511 -14.00 40.05 13.06
N LEU A 512 -13.53 39.91 14.31
CA LEU A 512 -13.25 41.07 15.15
C LEU A 512 -12.04 41.84 14.57
N HIS A 513 -12.14 43.18 14.57
CA HIS A 513 -11.19 44.08 13.93
C HIS A 513 -9.75 43.93 14.47
N SER A 514 -8.82 43.56 13.59
CA SER A 514 -7.37 43.50 13.88
C SER A 514 -6.72 44.88 13.71
N THR A 515 -5.99 45.33 14.74
CA THR A 515 -5.27 46.62 14.84
C THR A 515 -3.87 46.64 14.23
N LYS A 516 -3.45 45.60 13.49
CA LYS A 516 -2.12 45.59 12.85
C LYS A 516 -2.10 46.39 11.54
N LYS A 517 -1.27 47.46 11.50
CA LYS A 517 -0.99 48.26 10.30
C LYS A 517 -0.54 47.38 9.13
N ARG A 518 -1.19 47.57 7.98
CA ARG A 518 -0.93 46.88 6.71
C ARG A 518 0.47 47.22 6.20
N LYS A 519 1.30 46.20 5.99
CA LYS A 519 2.57 46.31 5.23
C LYS A 519 2.22 46.51 3.75
N GLN A 520 2.82 47.51 3.10
CA GLN A 520 2.64 47.77 1.67
C GLN A 520 3.13 46.56 0.86
N LYS A 521 2.36 46.20 -0.17
CA LYS A 521 2.61 45.06 -1.05
C LYS A 521 3.59 45.52 -2.15
N ASP A 522 4.74 44.88 -2.23
CA ASP A 522 5.77 45.14 -3.23
C ASP A 522 5.29 44.56 -4.59
N GLU A 523 5.00 45.41 -5.57
CA GLU A 523 4.38 45.01 -6.86
C GLU A 523 5.37 44.45 -7.89
N GLY A 524 6.62 44.16 -7.52
CA GLY A 524 7.70 43.88 -8.48
C GLY A 524 8.03 42.42 -8.81
N ARG A 525 7.53 41.39 -8.09
CA ARG A 525 8.03 40.00 -8.26
C ARG A 525 6.97 38.90 -8.17
N SER A 526 5.93 39.00 -9.00
CA SER A 526 5.02 37.86 -9.23
C SER A 526 5.24 37.30 -10.63
N LEU A 527 5.98 36.18 -10.73
CA LEU A 527 6.13 35.46 -11.99
C LEU A 527 4.77 34.84 -12.37
N LYS A 528 4.21 35.25 -13.51
CA LYS A 528 2.98 34.67 -14.05
C LYS A 528 3.25 33.23 -14.49
N LYS A 529 2.30 32.33 -14.20
CA LYS A 529 2.36 30.93 -14.63
C LYS A 529 2.50 30.85 -16.16
N PRO A 530 3.39 29.98 -16.69
CA PRO A 530 3.59 29.83 -18.12
C PRO A 530 2.32 29.33 -18.81
N ASN A 531 2.01 29.95 -19.94
CA ASN A 531 0.88 29.58 -20.79
C ASN A 531 1.14 28.24 -21.51
N VAL A 532 0.10 27.68 -22.16
CA VAL A 532 0.14 26.33 -22.77
C VAL A 532 1.29 26.18 -23.76
N ARG A 533 1.57 27.24 -24.55
CA ARG A 533 2.66 27.26 -25.52
C ARG A 533 4.04 27.23 -24.84
N ALA A 534 4.25 28.04 -23.81
CA ALA A 534 5.48 28.03 -23.03
C ALA A 534 5.71 26.68 -22.33
N ARG A 535 4.64 25.96 -21.96
CA ARG A 535 4.77 24.60 -21.42
C ARG A 535 5.19 23.58 -22.47
N GLN A 536 4.67 23.68 -23.70
CA GLN A 536 5.10 22.83 -24.81
C GLN A 536 6.57 23.06 -25.17
N GLU A 537 7.02 24.32 -25.21
CA GLU A 537 8.43 24.66 -25.47
C GLU A 537 9.38 24.13 -24.38
N ILE A 538 8.94 24.12 -23.12
CA ILE A 538 9.71 23.52 -22.01
C ILE A 538 9.79 22.00 -22.18
N VAL A 539 8.71 21.31 -22.55
CA VAL A 539 8.71 19.86 -22.77
C VAL A 539 9.60 19.47 -23.95
N GLU A 540 9.54 20.23 -25.05
CA GLU A 540 10.37 19.97 -26.24
C GLU A 540 11.87 20.22 -25.98
N SER A 541 12.22 21.21 -25.15
CA SER A 541 13.62 21.47 -24.78
C SER A 541 14.22 20.37 -23.87
N VAL A 542 13.40 19.77 -23.00
CA VAL A 542 13.81 18.62 -22.17
C VAL A 542 13.95 17.34 -23.00
N ALA A 543 13.10 17.15 -24.02
CA ALA A 543 13.21 16.01 -24.92
C ALA A 543 14.49 16.07 -25.78
N LYS A 544 14.92 17.28 -26.18
CA LYS A 544 16.18 17.48 -26.93
C LYS A 544 17.43 17.28 -26.08
N SER A 545 17.41 17.55 -24.77
CA SER A 545 18.58 17.36 -23.92
C SER A 545 18.84 15.89 -23.55
N GLN A 546 17.88 14.99 -23.77
CA GLN A 546 18.03 13.55 -23.54
C GLN A 546 18.64 12.80 -24.74
N SER A 547 18.68 13.37 -25.94
CA SER A 547 19.29 12.73 -27.12
C SER A 547 20.82 12.90 -27.21
N ASP A 548 21.42 13.74 -26.35
CA ASP A 548 22.85 14.08 -26.42
C ASP A 548 23.75 13.28 -25.44
N ILE A 549 23.22 12.22 -24.81
CA ILE A 549 24.01 11.34 -23.94
C ILE A 549 24.39 10.06 -24.70
N SER A 550 25.49 10.12 -25.46
CA SER A 550 26.15 8.95 -26.04
C SER A 550 27.02 8.25 -25.00
N PHE A 551 26.69 7.02 -24.61
CA PHE A 551 27.58 6.15 -23.83
C PHE A 551 28.63 5.48 -24.74
N PRO A 552 29.92 5.48 -24.37
CA PRO A 552 30.96 4.85 -25.18
C PRO A 552 30.89 3.31 -25.09
N ILE A 553 30.88 2.69 -26.28
CA ILE A 553 31.03 1.25 -26.49
C ILE A 553 32.51 0.89 -26.25
N LEU A 554 32.80 0.08 -25.22
CA LEU A 554 34.10 -0.56 -25.07
C LEU A 554 34.07 -1.93 -25.74
N SER A 555 34.77 -2.01 -26.87
CA SER A 555 35.20 -3.24 -27.53
C SER A 555 36.54 -3.70 -26.96
N THR A 556 36.61 -4.94 -26.50
CA THR A 556 37.76 -5.86 -26.56
C THR A 556 37.15 -7.25 -26.29
N GLY A 557 37.30 -8.31 -27.08
CA GLY A 557 38.39 -8.63 -27.99
C GLY A 557 39.38 -9.57 -27.29
N ALA A 558 38.94 -10.78 -26.92
CA ALA A 558 39.82 -11.89 -26.62
C ALA A 558 39.20 -13.20 -27.14
N ILE A 559 39.79 -13.66 -28.24
CA ILE A 559 39.66 -14.99 -28.83
C ILE A 559 40.43 -15.98 -27.95
N CYS A 560 39.88 -17.16 -27.68
CA CYS A 560 40.58 -18.44 -27.46
C CYS A 560 39.57 -19.61 -27.54
N ASP A 561 39.54 -20.22 -28.73
CA ASP A 561 39.43 -21.63 -29.10
C ASP A 561 38.70 -22.69 -28.23
N GLU A 562 37.76 -23.36 -28.92
CA GLU A 562 37.58 -24.81 -29.08
C GLU A 562 38.09 -25.77 -27.99
N HIS A 563 37.17 -26.51 -27.35
CA HIS A 563 36.94 -27.95 -27.55
C HIS A 563 35.86 -28.43 -26.55
N ASN A 564 34.70 -28.96 -26.98
CA ASN A 564 34.41 -30.31 -27.48
C ASN A 564 34.01 -31.28 -26.34
N TYR A 565 32.92 -32.03 -26.61
CA TYR A 565 32.40 -33.25 -25.96
C TYR A 565 31.29 -33.17 -24.87
N TRP A 566 30.09 -33.56 -25.34
CA TRP A 566 28.97 -34.34 -24.74
C TRP A 566 28.27 -33.89 -23.46
#